data_AF-A0A2N5KRW9-F1
#
_entry.id   AF-A0A2N5KRW9-F1
#
_cell.length_a   1.000
_cell.length_b   1.000
_cell.length_c   1.000
_cell.angle_alpha   90.00
_cell.angle_beta   90.00
_cell.angle_gamma   90.00
#
_symmetry.space_group_name_H-M   'P 1'
#
loop_
_entity.id
_entity.type
_entity.pdbx_description
1 polymer ?
#
loop_
_entity_poly.entity_id
_entity_poly.type
_entity_poly.pdbx_seq_one_letter_code
_entity_poly.pdbx_strand_id
1 'polypeptide(L)'
;MGAVEGWLEGFMHGSVGVGVVLLVSFLLGLRHASDPDHLAAVTTLIASDREHDKIRKAGLMGLLWGLGHGTTLVLLGLPLVL
;
A
#
# COMPACT_ATOMS: atom_id res chain seq x y z
N MET A 1 -27.32 18.89 -13.77
CA MET A 1 -26.05 18.79 -13.01
C MET A 1 -26.30 18.13 -11.65
N GLY A 2 -27.29 18.58 -10.87
CA GLY A 2 -27.61 17.98 -9.56
C GLY A 2 -27.92 16.48 -9.49
N ALA A 3 -28.43 15.84 -10.55
CA ALA A 3 -28.69 14.39 -10.54
C ALA A 3 -27.40 13.55 -10.56
N VAL A 4 -26.36 14.02 -11.26
CA VAL A 4 -25.05 13.36 -11.31
C VAL A 4 -24.29 13.63 -10.02
N GLU A 5 -24.35 14.85 -9.50
CA GLU A 5 -23.76 15.22 -8.20
C GLU A 5 -24.38 14.42 -7.05
N GLY A 6 -25.71 14.30 -6.98
CA GLY A 6 -26.36 13.51 -5.93
C GLY A 6 -26.05 12.01 -6.03
N TRP A 7 -25.89 11.47 -7.24
CA TRP A 7 -25.47 10.08 -7.43
C TRP A 7 -24.01 9.85 -7.01
N LEU A 8 -23.13 10.80 -7.31
CA LEU A 8 -21.73 10.79 -6.88
C LEU A 8 -21.60 10.95 -5.36
N GLU A 9 -22.36 11.85 -4.74
CA GLU A 9 -22.38 12.01 -3.29
C GLU A 9 -22.85 10.73 -2.61
N GLY A 10 -23.93 10.10 -3.09
CA GLY A 10 -24.40 8.82 -2.57
C GLY A 10 -23.37 7.69 -2.73
N PHE A 11 -22.65 7.66 -3.85
CA PHE A 11 -21.58 6.71 -4.11
C PHE A 11 -20.36 6.93 -3.20
N MET A 12 -19.94 8.19 -3.03
CA MET A 12 -18.77 8.58 -2.23
C MET A 12 -19.00 8.47 -0.72
N HIS A 13 -20.23 8.69 -0.25
CA HIS A 13 -20.60 8.50 1.16
C HIS A 13 -20.99 7.05 1.49
N GLY A 14 -21.27 6.23 0.48
CA GLY A 14 -21.57 4.81 0.65
C GLY A 14 -20.34 3.99 0.99
N SER A 15 -20.56 2.84 1.64
CA SER A 15 -19.50 1.84 1.91
C SER A 15 -18.78 1.38 0.63
N VAL A 16 -19.46 1.46 -0.52
CA VAL A 16 -18.90 1.17 -1.85
C VAL A 16 -17.82 2.18 -2.23
N GLY A 17 -18.03 3.48 -2.01
CA GLY A 17 -17.05 4.52 -2.32
C GLY A 17 -15.76 4.34 -1.51
N VAL A 18 -15.89 4.09 -0.20
CA VAL A 18 -14.74 3.77 0.67
C VAL A 18 -14.03 2.51 0.18
N GLY A 19 -14.77 1.46 -0.18
CA GLY A 19 -14.19 0.23 -0.74
C GLY A 19 -13.39 0.46 -2.02
N VAL A 20 -13.88 1.30 -2.93
CA VAL A 20 -13.17 1.67 -4.17
C VAL A 20 -11.91 2.45 -3.87
N VAL A 21 -11.96 3.44 -2.97
CA VAL A 21 -10.77 4.22 -2.57
C VAL A 21 -9.71 3.29 -1.99
N LEU A 22 -10.07 2.42 -1.04
CA LEU A 22 -9.14 1.46 -0.44
C LEU A 22 -8.54 0.51 -1.49
N LEU A 23 -9.35 0.01 -2.41
CA LEU A 23 -8.88 -0.88 -3.48
C LEU A 23 -7.88 -0.16 -4.38
N VAL A 24 -8.21 1.05 -4.85
CA VAL A 24 -7.34 1.84 -5.72
C VAL A 24 -6.04 2.21 -5.01
N SER A 25 -6.12 2.68 -3.77
CA SER A 25 -4.93 2.98 -2.94
C SER A 25 -4.06 1.75 -2.73
N PHE A 26 -4.66 0.57 -2.49
CA PHE A 26 -3.93 -0.69 -2.35
C PHE A 26 -3.24 -1.10 -3.65
N LEU A 27 -3.92 -1.03 -4.80
CA LEU A 27 -3.34 -1.38 -6.10
C LEU A 27 -2.20 -0.42 -6.49
N LEU A 28 -2.34 0.87 -6.21
CA LEU A 28 -1.26 1.85 -6.39
C LEU A 28 -0.07 1.56 -5.48
N GLY A 29 -0.32 1.20 -4.22
CA GLY A 29 0.73 0.77 -3.29
C GLY A 29 1.45 -0.50 -3.78
N LEU A 30 0.70 -1.49 -4.27
CA LEU A 30 1.28 -2.72 -4.82
C LEU A 30 2.11 -2.44 -6.08
N ARG A 31 1.65 -1.54 -6.94
CA ARG A 31 2.41 -1.09 -8.11
C ARG A 31 3.74 -0.48 -7.68
N HIS A 32 3.72 0.45 -6.72
CA HIS A 32 4.94 1.08 -6.22
C HIS A 32 5.90 0.08 -5.56
N ALA A 33 5.38 -0.84 -4.74
CA ALA A 33 6.18 -1.90 -4.14
C ALA A 33 6.78 -2.87 -5.18
N SER A 34 6.20 -2.93 -6.39
CA SER A 34 6.67 -3.74 -7.51
C SER A 34 7.62 -2.99 -8.45
N ASP A 35 8.04 -1.78 -8.09
CA ASP A 35 9.05 -1.04 -8.85
C ASP A 35 10.36 -1.85 -8.89
N PRO A 36 11.12 -1.79 -10.00
CA PRO A 36 12.22 -2.71 -10.29
C PRO A 36 13.35 -2.67 -9.27
N ASP A 37 13.55 -1.54 -8.58
CA ASP A 37 14.50 -1.36 -7.49
C ASP A 37 14.11 -2.15 -6.23
N HIS A 38 12.84 -2.13 -5.85
CA HIS A 38 12.32 -2.94 -4.75
C HIS A 38 12.41 -4.44 -5.06
N LEU A 39 12.05 -4.83 -6.28
CA LEU A 39 12.20 -6.22 -6.73
C LEU A 39 13.66 -6.65 -6.76
N ALA A 40 14.60 -5.81 -7.20
CA ALA A 40 16.03 -6.10 -7.18
C ALA A 40 16.56 -6.29 -5.74
N ALA A 41 16.09 -5.48 -4.79
CA ALA A 41 16.48 -5.61 -3.38
C ALA A 41 15.95 -6.92 -2.77
N VAL A 42 14.67 -7.26 -2.99
CA VAL A 42 14.06 -8.48 -2.45
C VAL A 42 14.64 -9.74 -3.10
N THR A 43 14.89 -9.72 -4.42
CA THR A 43 15.54 -10.83 -5.13
C THR A 43 16.97 -11.04 -4.64
N THR A 44 17.72 -9.97 -4.39
CA THR A 44 19.05 -10.04 -3.77
C THR A 44 18.99 -10.63 -2.35
N LEU A 45 18.04 -10.18 -1.53
CA LEU A 45 17.83 -10.69 -0.17
C LEU A 45 17.53 -12.20 -0.18
N ILE A 46 16.59 -12.64 -1.04
CA ILE A 46 16.21 -14.05 -1.19
C ILE A 46 17.37 -14.88 -1.75
N ALA A 47 18.13 -14.35 -2.70
CA ALA A 47 19.28 -15.05 -3.29
C ALA A 47 20.44 -15.21 -2.29
N SER A 48 20.59 -14.26 -1.36
CA SER A 48 21.63 -14.31 -0.32
C SER A 48 21.33 -15.28 0.83
N ASP A 49 20.06 -15.66 1.04
CA ASP A 49 19.63 -16.49 2.18
C ASP A 49 19.45 -17.97 1.76
N ARG A 50 20.17 -18.89 2.42
CA ARG A 50 20.25 -20.33 2.04
C ARG A 50 19.20 -21.22 2.74
N GLU A 51 18.47 -20.72 3.73
CA GLU A 51 17.53 -21.51 4.56
C GLU A 51 16.20 -21.87 3.88
N HIS A 52 15.47 -22.88 4.37
CA HIS A 52 14.18 -23.28 3.80
C HIS A 52 13.02 -22.26 4.05
N ASP A 53 13.16 -21.33 5.00
CA ASP A 53 12.10 -20.40 5.45
C ASP A 53 12.07 -19.03 4.72
N LYS A 54 12.74 -18.93 3.57
CA LYS A 54 13.01 -17.67 2.81
C LYS A 54 11.78 -16.80 2.58
N ILE A 55 10.68 -17.40 2.12
CA ILE A 55 9.47 -16.66 1.72
C ILE A 55 8.78 -16.06 2.94
N ARG A 56 8.70 -16.83 4.03
CA ARG A 56 8.07 -16.37 5.27
C ARG A 56 8.89 -15.25 5.90
N LYS A 57 10.21 -15.39 5.96
CA LYS A 57 11.11 -14.38 6.53
C LYS A 57 11.10 -13.10 5.70
N ALA A 58 11.18 -13.21 4.36
CA ALA A 58 11.07 -12.07 3.45
C ALA A 58 9.72 -11.35 3.59
N GLY A 59 8.61 -12.11 3.67
CA GLY A 59 7.27 -11.55 3.90
C GLY A 59 7.15 -10.82 5.24
N LEU A 60 7.72 -11.38 6.31
CA LEU A 60 7.67 -10.79 7.65
C LEU A 60 8.53 -9.52 7.72
N MET A 61 9.71 -9.52 7.10
CA MET A 61 10.56 -8.32 6.97
C MET A 61 9.87 -7.24 6.15
N GLY A 62 9.25 -7.59 5.02
CA GLY A 62 8.47 -6.67 4.20
C GLY A 62 7.30 -6.06 4.96
N LEU A 63 6.60 -6.86 5.77
CA LEU A 63 5.47 -6.39 6.59
C LEU A 63 5.92 -5.44 7.70
N LEU A 64 6.97 -5.77 8.44
CA LEU A 64 7.53 -4.90 9.48
C LEU A 64 8.04 -3.58 8.90
N TRP A 65 8.75 -3.65 7.77
CA TRP A 65 9.25 -2.46 7.08
C TRP A 65 8.10 -1.60 6.55
N GLY A 66 7.11 -2.20 5.88
CA GLY A 66 5.94 -1.50 5.36
C GLY A 66 5.12 -0.83 6.46
N LEU A 67 4.96 -1.49 7.62
CA LEU A 67 4.34 -0.89 8.80
C LEU A 67 5.10 0.35 9.27
N GLY A 68 6.43 0.24 9.47
CA GLY A 68 7.24 1.37 9.90
C GLY A 68 7.24 2.54 8.91
N HIS A 69 7.34 2.23 7.62
CA HIS A 69 7.28 3.22 6.55
C HIS A 69 5.91 3.93 6.52
N GLY A 70 4.81 3.16 6.53
CA GLY A 70 3.46 3.69 6.55
C GLY A 70 3.17 4.53 7.79
N THR A 71 3.60 4.09 8.98
CA THR A 71 3.49 4.88 10.22
C THR A 71 4.22 6.21 10.10
N THR A 72 5.42 6.23 9.52
CA THR A 72 6.19 7.47 9.34
C THR A 72 5.47 8.44 8.38
N LEU A 73 4.97 7.94 7.26
CA LEU A 73 4.20 8.74 6.29
C LEU A 73 2.94 9.33 6.91
N VAL A 74 2.21 8.57 7.73
CA VAL A 74 1.01 9.07 8.40
C VAL A 74 1.38 10.10 9.48
N LEU A 75 2.33 9.78 10.37
CA LEU A 75 2.68 10.67 11.48
C LEU A 75 3.29 11.99 11.02
N LEU A 76 4.08 11.98 9.95
CA LEU A 76 4.75 13.19 9.45
C LEU A 76 4.00 13.86 8.30
N GLY A 77 3.36 13.08 7.43
CA GLY A 77 2.66 13.60 6.25
C GLY A 77 1.29 14.18 6.59
N LEU A 78 0.55 13.57 7.52
CA LEU A 78 -0.80 14.06 7.87
C LEU A 78 -0.76 15.48 8.49
N PRO A 79 0.13 15.81 9.44
CA PRO A 79 0.27 17.18 9.94
C PRO A 79 0.82 18.17 8.92
N LEU A 80 1.47 17.70 7.85
CA LEU A 80 2.02 18.57 6.81
C LEU A 80 0.94 18.99 5.79
N VAL A 81 -0.07 18.12 5.59
CA VAL A 81 -1.15 18.32 4.61
C VAL A 81 -2.38 18.98 5.24
N LEU A 82 -2.60 18.79 6.54
CA LEU A 82 -3.64 19.46 7.34
C LEU A 82 -3.22 20.87 7.76
#